data_AF-X1RID2-F1
#
_entry.id   AF-X1RID2-F1
#
_cell.length_a   1.000
_cell.length_b   1.000
_cell.length_c   1.000
_cell.angle_alpha   90.00
_cell.angle_beta   90.00
_cell.angle_gamma   90.00
#
_symmetry.space_group_name_H-M   'P 1'
#
loop_
_entity.id
_entity.type
_entity.pdbx_description
1 polymer ?
#
loop_
_entity_poly.entity_id
_entity_poly.type
_entity_poly.pdbx_seq_one_letter_code
_entity_poly.pdbx_strand_id
1 'polypeptide(L)' 'YKVRKFGGLKSTILGGEGLVTEIRGPGDVYIQTKNLREFVDWLWTLLEKRVRSRAR' A
#
# COMPACT_ATOMS: atom_id res chain seq x y z
N TYR A 1 -13.52 -3.21 13.82
CA TYR A 1 -13.23 -2.70 12.47
C TYR A 1 -13.64 -3.74 11.44
N LYS A 2 -13.91 -3.35 10.20
CA LYS A 2 -14.30 -4.27 9.11
C LYS A 2 -13.53 -3.95 7.84
N VAL A 3 -12.75 -4.92 7.35
CA VAL A 3 -12.03 -4.79 6.08
C VAL A 3 -12.95 -5.21 4.94
N ARG A 4 -13.06 -4.39 3.90
CA ARG A 4 -13.83 -4.63 2.68
C ARG A 4 -13.04 -4.20 1.47
N LYS A 5 -13.38 -4.69 0.28
CA LYS A 5 -12.84 -4.13 -0.98
C LYS A 5 -13.50 -2.77 -1.26
N PHE A 6 -12.75 -1.81 -1.82
CA PHE A 6 -13.32 -0.51 -2.18
C PHE A 6 -14.27 -0.65 -3.38
N GLY A 7 -15.57 -0.58 -3.10
CA GLY A 7 -16.67 -0.76 -4.06
C GLY A 7 -16.67 -2.14 -4.77
N GLY A 8 -17.32 -2.22 -5.93
CA GLY A 8 -17.34 -3.44 -6.76
C GLY A 8 -16.01 -3.71 -7.47
N LEU A 9 -15.90 -4.86 -8.15
CA LEU A 9 -14.66 -5.29 -8.83
C LEU A 9 -14.07 -4.21 -9.78
N LYS A 10 -14.91 -3.35 -10.35
CA LYS A 10 -14.51 -2.26 -11.27
C LYS A 10 -13.91 -1.03 -10.55
N SER A 11 -14.38 -0.66 -9.36
CA SER A 11 -13.86 0.50 -8.62
C SER A 11 -12.54 0.21 -7.91
N THR A 12 -12.31 -1.06 -7.54
CA THR A 12 -11.06 -1.54 -6.96
C THR A 12 -9.89 -1.47 -7.96
N ILE A 13 -10.15 -1.64 -9.26
CA ILE A 13 -9.11 -1.66 -10.31
C ILE A 13 -8.66 -0.25 -10.70
N LEU A 14 -9.55 0.74 -10.69
CA LEU A 14 -9.25 2.11 -11.15
C LEU A 14 -8.57 3.00 -10.09
N GLY A 15 -8.67 2.64 -8.80
CA GLY A 15 -8.11 3.43 -7.69
C GLY A 15 -6.75 2.93 -7.16
N GLY A 16 -6.25 1.78 -7.61
CA GLY A 16 -4.99 1.18 -7.14
C GLY A 16 -5.02 0.62 -5.71
N GLU A 17 -5.93 1.09 -4.85
CA GLU A 17 -6.10 0.61 -3.48
C GLU A 17 -7.25 -0.39 -3.36
N GLY A 18 -6.89 -1.65 -3.07
CA GLY A 18 -7.83 -2.76 -3.14
C GLY A 18 -8.72 -2.96 -1.92
N LEU A 19 -8.36 -2.37 -0.78
CA LEU A 19 -8.93 -2.68 0.54
C LEU A 19 -9.18 -1.40 1.32
N VAL A 20 -10.32 -1.34 2.00
CA VAL A 20 -10.72 -0.28 2.94
C VAL A 20 -11.06 -0.90 4.27
N THR A 21 -10.73 -0.19 5.35
CA THR A 21 -11.10 -0.57 6.71
C THR A 21 -12.12 0.42 7.27
N GLU A 22 -13.32 -0.07 7.55
CA GLU A 22 -14.34 0.70 8.28
C GLU A 22 -14.13 0.55 9.79
N ILE A 23 -13.97 1.67 10.48
CA ILE A 23 -13.81 1.73 11.94
C ILE A 23 -14.98 2.53 12.51
N ARG A 24 -15.61 2.02 13.58
CA ARG A 24 -16.73 2.66 14.29
C ARG A 24 -16.61 2.36 15.78
N GLY A 25 -16.93 3.34 16.62
CA GLY A 25 -16.87 3.24 18.08
C GLY A 25 -15.94 4.27 18.72
N PRO A 26 -15.93 4.37 20.06
CA PRO A 26 -15.01 5.24 20.79
C PRO A 26 -13.58 4.68 20.79
N GLY A 27 -12.59 5.56 20.78
CA GLY A 27 -11.17 5.22 20.81
C GLY A 27 -10.36 5.92 19.72
N ASP A 28 -9.05 5.74 19.77
CA ASP A 28 -8.11 6.40 18.85
C ASP A 28 -7.82 5.54 17.61
N VAL A 29 -7.71 6.21 16.46
CA VAL A 29 -7.30 5.58 15.20
C VAL A 29 -5.94 6.14 14.81
N TYR A 30 -4.93 5.27 14.81
CA TYR A 30 -3.60 5.60 14.33
C TYR A 30 -3.49 5.27 12.84
N ILE A 31 -3.02 6.25 12.06
CA ILE A 31 -2.77 6.12 10.63
C ILE A 31 -1.29 6.37 10.34
N GLN A 32 -0.77 5.72 9.30
CA GLN A 32 0.55 6.04 8.75
C GLN A 32 0.38 6.82 7.46
N THR A 33 1.05 7.96 7.35
CA THR A 33 1.02 8.80 6.14
C THR A 33 1.88 8.27 5.00
N LYS A 34 2.66 7.21 5.25
CA LYS A 34 3.56 6.58 4.28
C LYS A 34 3.27 5.10 4.16
N ASN A 35 3.15 4.64 2.92
CA ASN A 35 3.06 3.23 2.57
C ASN A 35 4.48 2.67 2.34
N LEU A 36 4.91 1.74 3.19
CA LEU A 36 6.24 1.12 3.08
C LEU A 36 6.43 0.34 1.77
N ARG A 37 5.37 -0.28 1.24
CA ARG A 37 5.45 -1.02 -0.03
C ARG A 37 5.76 -0.06 -1.17
N GLU A 38 4.97 1.00 -1.32
CA GLU A 38 5.21 2.02 -2.36
C GLU A 38 6.59 2.66 -2.21
N PHE A 39 7.02 2.93 -0.97
CA PHE A 39 8.34 3.47 -0.71
C PHE A 39 9.46 2.50 -1.14
N VAL A 40 9.34 1.21 -0.82
CA VAL A 40 10.31 0.19 -1.23
C VAL A 40 10.29 0.01 -2.75
N ASP A 41 9.12 0.00 -3.38
CA ASP A 41 8.98 -0.12 -4.83
C ASP A 41 9.64 1.06 -5.54
N TRP A 42 9.42 2.30 -5.05
CA TRP A 42 10.14 3.48 -5.52
C TRP A 42 11.66 3.35 -5.31
N LEU A 43 12.08 2.96 -4.12
CA LEU A 43 13.50 2.83 -3.79
C LEU A 43 14.19 1.78 -4.68
N TRP A 44 13.49 0.69 -5.00
CA TRP A 44 13.99 -0.34 -5.90
C TRP A 44 14.31 0.20 -7.29
N THR A 45 13.51 1.14 -7.83
CA THR A 45 13.79 1.78 -9.13
C THR A 45 15.17 2.46 -9.18
N LEU A 46 15.69 2.89 -8.03
CA LEU A 46 17.00 3.54 -7.91
C LEU A 46 18.11 2.52 -7.62
N LEU A 47 17.84 1.53 -6.77
CA LEU A 47 18.87 0.62 -6.25
C LEU A 47 19.08 -0.63 -7.12
N GLU A 48 18.10 -1.03 -7.93
CA GLU A 48 18.09 -2.31 -8.65
C GLU A 48 19.38 -2.56 -9.43
N LYS A 49 19.84 -1.57 -10.21
CA LYS A 49 21.04 -1.71 -11.06
C LYS A 49 22.30 -2.00 -10.23
N ARG A 50 22.43 -1.36 -9.07
CA ARG A 50 23.58 -1.53 -8.17
C ARG A 50 23.54 -2.87 -7.45
N VAL A 51 22.36 -3.33 -7.05
CA VAL A 51 22.19 -4.65 -6.43
C VAL A 51 22.54 -5.74 -7.44
N ARG A 52 22.03 -5.64 -8.68
CA ARG A 52 22.29 -6.62 -9.75
C ARG A 52 23.76 -6.67 -10.17
N SER A 53 24.50 -5.57 -10.12
CA SER A 53 25.93 -5.55 -10.47
C SER A 53 26.84 -6.15 -9.40
N ARG A 54 26.47 -6.04 -8.12
CA ARG A 54 27.23 -6.62 -7.00
C ARG A 54 26.89 -8.08 -6.70
N ALA A 55 25.78 -8.58 -7.22
CA ALA A 55 25.35 -9.97 -7.05
C ALA A 55 26.01 -10.96 -8.05
N ARG A 56 26.96 -10.48 -8.88
CA ARG A 56 27.79 -11.30 -9.77
C ARG A 56 29.18 -11.51 -9.20
#